data_AF-A0A1R1Q850-F1
#
_entry.id   AF-A0A1R1Q850-F1
#
_cell.length_a   1.000
_cell.length_b   1.000
_cell.length_c   1.000
_cell.angle_alpha   90.00
_cell.angle_beta   90.00
_cell.angle_gamma   90.00
#
_symmetry.space_group_name_H-M   'P 1'
#
loop_
_entity.id
_entity.type
_entity.pdbx_description
1 polymer ?
#
loop_
_entity_poly.entity_id
_entity_poly.type
_entity_poly.pdbx_seq_one_letter_code
_entity_poly.pdbx_strand_id
1 'polypeptide(L)'
;MRRFRGPLSKRGPLPFRYVMLLSFVFFTLSTTISLLIINTSIKPTLLHIAEMETNRIATHVIQEAVEDYMNEDENVQNMVEMKSDENGKVTTINFNSHVVRDMQTKITKRLHDNLKVTETEEFNSSAKTPDDRSDGVIYQIPLGQTTGNSLLGNLGPKIPVRFNVVGDVFTDFKESVKPYGINNALINLGVLVEVKIRVVIPFATKTAVVKNTVPATIQAVHGDVPDFYSGNGSQTAPSIQIPSKDEKTDEKADQKK
;
A
#
# COMPACT_ATOMS: atom_id res chain seq x y z
N MET A 1 30.59 17.91 -82.92
CA MET A 1 31.64 17.37 -82.04
C MET A 1 31.04 17.05 -80.66
N ARG A 2 30.88 15.76 -80.32
CA ARG A 2 30.39 15.31 -79.00
C ARG A 2 31.54 15.28 -78.00
N ARG A 3 31.51 16.14 -76.98
CA ARG A 3 32.47 16.10 -75.85
C ARG A 3 32.06 15.00 -74.88
N PHE A 4 32.84 13.92 -74.82
CA PHE A 4 32.71 12.88 -73.79
C PHE A 4 33.08 13.48 -72.42
N ARG A 5 32.14 13.44 -71.47
CA ARG A 5 32.44 13.67 -70.04
C ARG A 5 33.18 12.43 -69.52
N GLY A 6 34.41 12.60 -69.04
CA GLY A 6 35.18 11.53 -68.43
C GLY A 6 34.50 10.96 -67.17
N PRO A 7 34.77 9.69 -66.81
CA PRO A 7 34.14 9.05 -65.66
C PRO A 7 34.59 9.73 -64.35
N LEU A 8 33.64 9.94 -63.43
CA LEU A 8 33.91 10.42 -62.07
C LEU A 8 34.93 9.46 -61.40
N SER A 9 36.07 10.00 -61.00
CA SER A 9 37.09 9.27 -60.23
C SER A 9 36.45 8.63 -59.01
N LYS A 10 36.40 7.29 -58.99
CA LYS A 10 36.02 6.53 -57.79
C LYS A 10 37.13 6.72 -56.77
N ARG A 11 36.93 7.62 -55.81
CA ARG A 11 37.84 7.80 -54.67
C ARG A 11 38.03 6.44 -53.99
N GLY A 12 39.27 5.96 -53.94
CA GLY A 12 39.61 4.70 -53.28
C GLY A 12 39.26 4.71 -51.79
N PRO A 13 39.26 3.54 -51.12
CA PRO A 13 38.97 3.44 -49.70
C PRO A 13 39.96 4.30 -48.89
N LEU A 14 39.48 4.88 -47.78
CA LEU A 14 40.32 5.66 -46.86
C LEU A 14 41.51 4.80 -46.37
N PRO A 15 42.72 5.37 -46.18
CA PRO A 15 43.86 4.62 -45.68
C PRO A 15 43.57 4.02 -44.30
N PHE A 16 44.07 2.80 -44.04
CA PHE A 16 43.79 2.02 -42.82
C PHE A 16 43.94 2.81 -41.51
N ARG A 17 44.95 3.69 -41.41
CA ARG A 17 45.19 4.54 -40.23
C ARG A 17 44.03 5.49 -39.92
N TYR A 18 43.38 6.04 -40.95
CA TYR A 18 42.22 6.93 -40.77
C TYR A 18 40.96 6.15 -40.40
N VAL A 19 40.80 4.93 -40.95
CA VAL A 19 39.69 4.05 -40.57
C VAL A 19 39.82 3.66 -39.10
N MET A 20 41.01 3.26 -38.65
CA MET A 20 41.27 2.92 -37.24
C MET A 20 41.01 4.10 -36.31
N LEU A 21 41.49 5.30 -36.66
CA LEU A 21 41.28 6.52 -35.87
C LEU A 21 39.78 6.86 -35.80
N LEU A 22 39.08 6.83 -36.94
CA LEU A 22 37.64 7.12 -37.00
C LEU A 22 36.83 6.10 -36.18
N SER A 23 37.16 4.82 -36.27
CA SER A 23 36.52 3.77 -35.46
C SER A 23 36.76 3.98 -33.96
N PHE A 24 37.97 4.39 -33.55
CA PHE A 24 38.28 4.70 -32.15
C PHE A 24 37.49 5.91 -31.64
N VAL A 25 37.44 6.98 -32.43
CA VAL A 25 36.63 8.18 -32.11
C VAL A 25 35.15 7.82 -32.03
N PHE A 26 34.64 7.01 -32.97
CA PHE A 26 33.26 6.55 -32.95
C PHE A 26 32.97 5.66 -31.72
N PHE A 27 33.87 4.76 -31.37
CA PHE A 27 33.73 3.89 -30.19
C PHE A 27 33.67 4.72 -28.91
N THR A 28 34.62 5.64 -28.70
CA THR A 28 34.63 6.51 -27.51
C THR A 28 33.39 7.39 -27.42
N LEU A 29 32.95 7.97 -28.55
CA LEU A 29 31.72 8.76 -28.61
C LEU A 29 30.48 7.90 -28.30
N SER A 30 30.37 6.72 -28.89
CA SER A 30 29.26 5.78 -28.68
C SER A 30 29.18 5.31 -27.22
N THR A 31 30.31 4.94 -26.62
CA THR A 31 30.36 4.57 -25.20
C THR A 31 29.95 5.73 -24.30
N THR A 32 30.41 6.95 -24.58
CA THR A 32 30.05 8.14 -23.80
C THR A 32 28.55 8.43 -23.88
N ILE A 33 27.97 8.40 -25.09
CA ILE A 33 26.53 8.60 -25.30
C ILE A 33 25.72 7.52 -24.57
N SER A 34 26.14 6.25 -24.65
CA SER A 34 25.48 5.13 -23.97
C SER A 34 25.44 5.33 -22.45
N LEU A 35 26.56 5.71 -21.83
CA LEU A 35 26.62 5.99 -20.39
C LEU A 35 25.73 7.17 -19.99
N LEU A 36 25.66 8.22 -20.81
CA LEU A 36 24.78 9.37 -20.55
C LEU A 36 23.30 8.98 -20.60
N ILE A 37 22.89 8.13 -21.56
CA ILE A 37 21.52 7.62 -21.66
C ILE A 37 21.18 6.75 -20.45
N ILE A 38 22.08 5.86 -20.02
CA ILE A 38 21.86 5.00 -18.85
C ILE A 38 21.59 5.84 -17.60
N ASN A 39 22.45 6.83 -17.34
CA ASN A 39 22.35 7.64 -16.13
C ASN A 39 21.15 8.60 -16.14
N THR A 40 20.74 9.09 -17.31
CA THR A 40 19.69 10.12 -17.43
C THR A 40 18.30 9.53 -17.66
N SER A 41 18.18 8.40 -18.38
CA SER A 41 16.88 7.83 -18.78
C SER A 41 16.55 6.53 -18.07
N ILE A 42 17.50 5.59 -18.04
CA ILE A 42 17.26 4.24 -17.50
C ILE A 42 17.22 4.28 -15.97
N LYS A 43 18.20 4.96 -15.35
CA LYS A 43 18.32 5.04 -13.89
C LYS A 43 17.06 5.56 -13.19
N PRO A 44 16.49 6.73 -13.54
CA PRO A 44 15.30 7.23 -12.83
C PRO A 44 14.08 6.34 -13.06
N THR A 45 13.89 5.82 -14.28
CA THR A 45 12.77 4.93 -14.60
C THR A 45 12.85 3.62 -13.84
N LEU A 46 14.03 2.98 -13.82
CA LEU A 46 14.24 1.74 -13.09
C LEU A 46 14.04 1.94 -11.58
N LEU A 47 14.57 3.03 -11.04
CA LEU A 47 14.42 3.35 -9.62
C LEU A 47 12.94 3.57 -9.26
N HIS A 48 12.18 4.22 -10.12
CA HIS A 48 10.75 4.41 -9.93
C HIS A 48 9.97 3.09 -9.95
N ILE A 49 10.24 2.20 -10.93
CA ILE A 49 9.61 0.87 -10.98
C ILE A 49 9.98 0.06 -9.73
N ALA A 50 11.24 0.12 -9.31
CA ALA A 50 11.73 -0.55 -8.11
C ALA A 50 11.04 -0.04 -6.84
N GLU A 51 10.80 1.27 -6.72
CA GLU A 51 10.06 1.88 -5.61
C GLU A 51 8.59 1.43 -5.60
N MET A 52 7.93 1.43 -6.76
CA MET A 52 6.55 0.97 -6.89
C MET A 52 6.40 -0.49 -6.47
N GLU A 53 7.28 -1.36 -6.96
CA GLU A 53 7.20 -2.78 -6.63
C GLU A 53 7.57 -3.05 -5.17
N THR A 54 8.58 -2.35 -4.63
CA THR A 54 8.92 -2.44 -3.20
C THR A 54 7.73 -2.01 -2.34
N ASN A 55 7.06 -0.91 -2.69
CA ASN A 55 5.86 -0.46 -1.99
C ASN A 55 4.75 -1.52 -2.06
N ARG A 56 4.55 -2.16 -3.23
CA ARG A 56 3.56 -3.24 -3.40
C ARG A 56 3.84 -4.43 -2.49
N ILE A 57 5.09 -4.93 -2.51
CA ILE A 57 5.52 -6.07 -1.69
C ILE A 57 5.39 -5.75 -0.20
N ALA A 58 5.91 -4.59 0.23
CA ALA A 58 5.84 -4.17 1.62
C ALA A 58 4.40 -4.02 2.11
N THR A 59 3.53 -3.42 1.28
CA THR A 59 2.09 -3.30 1.60
C THR A 59 1.45 -4.67 1.78
N HIS A 60 1.79 -5.63 0.93
CA HIS A 60 1.27 -7.00 1.01
C HIS A 60 1.73 -7.72 2.28
N VAL A 61 3.03 -7.66 2.61
CA VAL A 61 3.58 -8.22 3.86
C VAL A 61 2.93 -7.60 5.09
N ILE A 62 2.65 -6.29 5.05
CA ILE A 62 1.94 -5.60 6.13
C ILE A 62 0.52 -6.13 6.28
N GLN A 63 -0.21 -6.30 5.18
CA GLN A 63 -1.57 -6.84 5.21
C GLN A 63 -1.60 -8.25 5.77
N GLU A 64 -0.75 -9.14 5.24
CA GLU A 64 -0.66 -10.53 5.68
C GLU A 64 -0.33 -10.63 7.17
N ALA A 65 0.68 -9.90 7.66
CA ALA A 65 1.04 -9.93 9.08
C ALA A 65 -0.07 -9.44 10.03
N VAL A 66 -0.88 -8.47 9.59
CA VAL A 66 -2.02 -7.96 10.38
C VAL A 66 -3.19 -8.94 10.32
N GLU A 67 -3.51 -9.46 9.13
CA GLU A 67 -4.59 -10.44 8.93
C GLU A 67 -4.32 -11.74 9.70
N ASP A 68 -3.10 -12.27 9.64
CA ASP A 68 -2.69 -13.45 10.39
C ASP A 68 -2.86 -13.26 11.90
N TYR A 69 -2.46 -12.09 12.41
CA TYR A 69 -2.68 -11.75 13.82
C TYR A 69 -4.17 -11.69 14.17
N MET A 70 -4.96 -11.06 13.33
CA MET A 70 -6.39 -10.90 13.55
C MET A 70 -7.15 -12.23 13.53
N ASN A 71 -6.69 -13.21 12.74
CA ASN A 71 -7.29 -14.53 12.66
C ASN A 71 -6.89 -15.45 13.83
N GLU A 72 -5.71 -15.25 14.42
CA GLU A 72 -5.20 -16.09 15.51
C GLU A 72 -5.67 -15.66 16.90
N ASP A 73 -5.85 -14.35 17.15
CA ASP A 73 -6.17 -13.82 18.47
C ASP A 73 -7.66 -13.48 18.60
N GLU A 74 -8.42 -14.36 19.27
CA GLU A 74 -9.85 -14.16 19.55
C GLU A 74 -10.13 -12.86 20.33
N ASN A 75 -9.13 -12.29 21.02
CA ASN A 75 -9.30 -11.06 21.80
C ASN A 75 -9.47 -9.80 20.94
N VAL A 76 -9.29 -9.87 19.62
CA VAL A 76 -9.60 -8.75 18.71
C VAL A 76 -11.07 -8.34 18.83
N GLN A 77 -11.96 -9.29 19.14
CA GLN A 77 -13.37 -9.02 19.38
C GLN A 77 -13.62 -8.23 20.67
N ASN A 78 -12.70 -8.29 21.64
CA ASN A 78 -12.79 -7.63 22.94
C ASN A 78 -12.18 -6.22 22.96
N MET A 79 -11.77 -5.69 21.79
CA MET A 79 -11.19 -4.34 21.69
C MET A 79 -12.21 -3.23 21.97
N VAL A 80 -13.48 -3.47 21.65
CA VAL A 80 -14.59 -2.54 21.86
C VAL A 80 -15.60 -3.17 22.81
N GLU A 81 -15.70 -2.63 24.01
CA GLU A 81 -16.67 -3.06 25.01
C GLU A 81 -17.83 -2.07 25.02
N MET A 82 -19.04 -2.54 24.72
CA MET A 82 -20.26 -1.75 24.82
C MET A 82 -20.97 -2.07 26.13
N LYS A 83 -21.23 -1.04 26.94
CA LYS A 83 -22.05 -1.16 28.15
C LYS A 83 -23.48 -0.76 27.83
N SER A 84 -24.41 -1.65 28.13
CA SER A 84 -25.85 -1.39 27.98
C SER A 84 -26.53 -1.13 29.32
N ASP A 85 -27.61 -0.36 29.32
CA ASP A 85 -28.50 -0.21 30.46
C ASP A 85 -29.39 -1.47 30.66
N GLU A 86 -30.22 -1.48 31.71
CA GLU A 86 -31.17 -2.57 32.01
C GLU A 86 -32.19 -2.83 30.88
N ASN A 87 -32.38 -1.85 29.99
CA ASN A 87 -33.26 -1.94 28.83
C ASN A 87 -32.52 -2.39 27.55
N GLY A 88 -31.22 -2.70 27.64
CA GLY A 88 -30.40 -3.14 26.53
C GLY A 88 -29.81 -2.00 25.67
N LYS A 89 -29.95 -0.73 26.07
CA LYS A 89 -29.48 0.43 25.31
C LYS A 89 -28.02 0.71 25.56
N VAL A 90 -27.23 0.88 24.50
CA VAL A 90 -25.80 1.21 24.61
C VAL A 90 -25.63 2.60 25.22
N THR A 91 -25.04 2.66 26.41
CA THR A 91 -24.79 3.91 27.17
C THR A 91 -23.34 4.39 27.03
N THR A 92 -22.39 3.46 26.88
CA THR A 92 -20.96 3.79 26.78
C THR A 92 -20.26 2.78 25.89
N ILE A 93 -19.39 3.28 25.03
CA ILE A 93 -18.45 2.47 24.27
C ILE A 93 -17.07 2.71 24.86
N ASN A 94 -16.45 1.66 25.38
CA ASN A 94 -15.09 1.69 25.92
C ASN A 94 -14.15 0.94 24.98
N PHE A 95 -12.95 1.48 24.80
CA PHE A 95 -11.87 0.79 24.11
C PHE A 95 -10.93 0.17 25.14
N ASN A 96 -10.69 -1.13 25.05
CA ASN A 96 -9.77 -1.81 25.96
C ASN A 96 -8.32 -1.50 25.56
N SER A 97 -7.76 -0.46 26.20
CA SER A 97 -6.39 0.02 25.92
C SER A 97 -5.31 -1.05 26.13
N HIS A 98 -5.52 -2.02 27.04
CA HIS A 98 -4.58 -3.12 27.25
C HIS A 98 -4.55 -4.06 26.04
N VAL A 99 -5.72 -4.44 25.53
CA VAL A 99 -5.83 -5.31 24.33
C VAL A 99 -5.26 -4.60 23.10
N VAL A 100 -5.60 -3.31 22.91
CA VAL A 100 -5.07 -2.49 21.82
C VAL A 100 -3.54 -2.46 21.84
N ARG A 101 -2.95 -2.21 23.02
CA ARG A 101 -1.49 -2.11 23.16
C ARG A 101 -0.77 -3.45 23.01
N ASP A 102 -1.37 -4.53 23.51
CA ASP A 102 -0.83 -5.88 23.33
C ASP A 102 -0.79 -6.26 21.85
N MET A 103 -1.90 -6.04 21.14
CA MET A 103 -1.99 -6.21 19.69
C MET A 103 -0.96 -5.35 18.94
N GLN A 104 -0.85 -4.06 19.29
CA GLN A 104 0.16 -3.16 18.71
C GLN A 104 1.57 -3.75 18.81
N THR A 105 1.91 -4.25 20.00
CA THR A 105 3.24 -4.79 20.30
C THR A 105 3.51 -6.07 19.52
N LYS A 106 2.54 -6.99 19.49
CA LYS A 106 2.66 -8.26 18.77
C LYS A 106 2.74 -8.06 17.24
N ILE A 107 1.90 -7.19 16.67
CA ILE A 107 1.95 -6.83 15.25
C ILE A 107 3.29 -6.18 14.90
N THR A 108 3.75 -5.22 15.71
CA THR A 108 5.05 -4.56 15.49
C THR A 108 6.18 -5.58 15.49
N LYS A 109 6.17 -6.52 16.45
CA LYS A 109 7.18 -7.57 16.53
C LYS A 109 7.15 -8.49 15.30
N ARG A 110 5.97 -8.96 14.90
CA ARG A 110 5.81 -9.81 13.69
C ARG A 110 6.27 -9.10 12.42
N LEU A 111 5.89 -7.83 12.26
CA LEU A 111 6.34 -7.04 11.12
C LEU A 111 7.85 -6.85 11.13
N HIS A 112 8.43 -6.56 12.30
CA HIS A 112 9.88 -6.44 12.42
C HIS A 112 10.58 -7.76 12.05
N ASP A 113 10.08 -8.90 12.54
CA ASP A 113 10.65 -10.22 12.25
C ASP A 113 10.50 -10.58 10.76
N ASN A 114 9.30 -10.45 10.17
CA ASN A 114 9.02 -10.77 8.76
C ASN A 114 9.83 -9.88 7.80
N LEU A 115 9.93 -8.59 8.11
CA LEU A 115 10.68 -7.65 7.27
C LEU A 115 12.20 -7.80 7.45
N LYS A 116 12.67 -8.27 8.61
CA LYS A 116 14.09 -8.57 8.87
C LYS A 116 14.55 -9.90 8.24
N VAL A 117 13.69 -10.92 8.22
CA VAL A 117 13.95 -12.17 7.48
C VAL A 117 14.18 -11.84 6.00
N THR A 118 13.42 -10.89 5.46
CA THR A 118 13.61 -10.40 4.08
C THR A 118 15.01 -9.76 3.84
N GLU A 119 15.70 -9.29 4.89
CA GLU A 119 17.06 -8.73 4.80
C GLU A 119 18.17 -9.79 4.87
N THR A 120 17.92 -10.92 5.55
CA THR A 120 18.97 -11.87 5.98
C THR A 120 19.05 -13.13 5.10
N GLU A 121 18.03 -13.44 4.31
CA GLU A 121 18.04 -14.59 3.40
C GLU A 121 19.07 -14.40 2.26
N GLU A 122 20.32 -14.77 2.56
CA GLU A 122 21.45 -14.80 1.65
C GLU A 122 21.38 -15.99 0.68
N PHE A 123 21.00 -15.68 -0.56
CA PHE A 123 21.87 -15.78 -1.74
C PHE A 123 22.34 -17.16 -2.28
N ASN A 124 22.01 -18.31 -1.70
CA ASN A 124 22.46 -19.59 -2.27
C ASN A 124 21.31 -20.55 -2.56
N SER A 125 20.59 -20.34 -3.67
CA SER A 125 20.22 -21.42 -4.59
C SER A 125 19.47 -20.89 -5.81
N SER A 126 19.95 -21.31 -6.97
CA SER A 126 19.26 -21.53 -8.24
C SER A 126 17.81 -21.07 -8.32
N ALA A 127 17.54 -20.25 -9.35
CA ALA A 127 16.33 -20.26 -10.16
C ALA A 127 15.22 -21.21 -9.65
N LYS A 128 14.41 -20.72 -8.71
CA LYS A 128 13.15 -21.37 -8.39
C LYS A 128 12.00 -20.50 -8.91
N THR A 129 11.20 -21.18 -9.71
CA THR A 129 9.91 -20.80 -10.29
C THR A 129 8.94 -20.33 -9.18
N PRO A 130 7.87 -19.58 -9.50
CA PRO A 130 7.04 -18.82 -8.54
C PRO A 130 6.15 -19.64 -7.58
N ASP A 131 6.57 -20.83 -7.13
CA ASP A 131 5.72 -21.75 -6.35
C ASP A 131 6.19 -22.03 -4.91
N ASP A 132 7.37 -21.55 -4.51
CA ASP A 132 7.81 -21.66 -3.11
C ASP A 132 7.61 -20.31 -2.39
N ARG A 133 6.54 -20.26 -1.59
CA ARG A 133 6.23 -19.18 -0.65
C ARG A 133 7.18 -19.24 0.54
N SER A 134 8.29 -18.51 0.49
CA SER A 134 9.06 -17.98 1.62
C SER A 134 10.41 -17.50 1.08
N ASP A 135 11.00 -16.51 1.74
CA ASP A 135 12.40 -16.09 1.62
C ASP A 135 12.71 -14.94 0.64
N GLY A 136 13.13 -13.80 1.23
CA GLY A 136 13.91 -12.72 0.62
C GLY A 136 13.49 -12.25 -0.77
N VAL A 137 12.62 -11.23 -0.85
CA VAL A 137 12.06 -10.78 -2.14
C VAL A 137 13.07 -9.96 -2.96
N ILE A 138 13.96 -10.65 -3.68
CA ILE A 138 14.71 -10.05 -4.78
C ILE A 138 13.77 -9.96 -5.98
N TYR A 139 13.19 -8.77 -6.18
CA TYR A 139 12.42 -8.52 -7.38
C TYR A 139 13.35 -8.25 -8.57
N GLN A 140 13.08 -8.90 -9.70
CA GLN A 140 13.89 -8.76 -10.90
C GLN A 140 13.13 -7.96 -11.95
N ILE A 141 13.62 -6.76 -12.26
CA ILE A 141 13.05 -5.91 -13.31
C ILE A 141 13.77 -6.21 -14.63
N PRO A 142 13.10 -6.70 -15.68
CA PRO A 142 13.68 -6.76 -17.01
C PRO A 142 14.05 -5.36 -17.48
N LEU A 143 15.28 -5.18 -17.98
CA LEU A 143 15.74 -3.87 -18.46
C LEU A 143 14.80 -3.29 -19.53
N GLY A 144 14.18 -4.15 -20.33
CA GLY A 144 13.18 -3.75 -21.33
C GLY A 144 11.98 -2.97 -20.77
N GLN A 145 11.58 -3.17 -19.51
CA GLN A 145 10.52 -2.38 -18.87
C GLN A 145 10.87 -0.89 -18.78
N THR A 146 12.16 -0.56 -18.67
CA THR A 146 12.62 0.83 -18.60
C THR A 146 12.50 1.59 -19.92
N THR A 147 12.29 0.87 -21.03
CA THR A 147 12.14 1.48 -22.37
C THR A 147 10.77 2.08 -22.62
N GLY A 148 9.77 1.79 -21.77
CA GLY A 148 8.39 2.22 -21.96
C GLY A 148 7.68 1.58 -23.17
N ASN A 149 8.34 0.64 -23.88
CA ASN A 149 7.77 -0.06 -25.02
C ASN A 149 7.20 -1.41 -24.60
N SER A 150 5.89 -1.60 -24.76
CA SER A 150 5.20 -2.85 -24.42
C SER A 150 5.77 -4.09 -25.12
N LEU A 151 6.33 -3.93 -26.33
CA LEU A 151 6.95 -5.04 -27.07
C LEU A 151 8.29 -5.47 -26.47
N LEU A 152 9.01 -4.54 -25.83
CA LEU A 152 10.31 -4.79 -25.23
C LEU A 152 10.21 -5.02 -23.72
N GLY A 153 9.05 -4.80 -23.11
CA GLY A 153 8.87 -4.80 -21.64
C GLY A 153 9.40 -6.04 -20.94
N ASN A 154 9.27 -7.23 -21.53
CA ASN A 154 9.72 -8.48 -20.93
C ASN A 154 11.10 -8.96 -21.45
N LEU A 155 11.77 -8.16 -22.28
CA LEU A 155 13.05 -8.51 -22.89
C LEU A 155 14.23 -7.86 -22.15
N GLY A 156 15.41 -8.46 -22.36
CA GLY A 156 16.67 -7.96 -21.84
C GLY A 156 17.10 -8.58 -20.51
N PRO A 157 18.29 -8.18 -20.00
CA PRO A 157 18.82 -8.69 -18.75
C PRO A 157 17.95 -8.26 -17.56
N LYS A 158 17.79 -9.15 -16.59
CA LYS A 158 17.04 -8.90 -15.37
C LYS A 158 17.92 -8.19 -14.35
N ILE A 159 17.48 -7.03 -13.88
CA ILE A 159 18.20 -6.23 -12.89
C ILE A 159 17.63 -6.55 -11.51
N PRO A 160 18.47 -6.99 -10.56
CA PRO A 160 18.03 -7.28 -9.21
C PRO A 160 17.72 -5.98 -8.47
N VAL A 161 16.54 -5.93 -7.85
CA VAL A 161 16.13 -4.92 -6.88
C VAL A 161 16.14 -5.59 -5.52
N ARG A 162 16.77 -4.93 -4.56
CA ARG A 162 16.74 -5.32 -3.15
C ARG A 162 16.05 -4.22 -2.37
N PHE A 163 15.44 -4.56 -1.25
CA PHE A 163 14.99 -3.56 -0.32
C PHE A 163 15.28 -4.00 1.10
N ASN A 164 15.66 -3.04 1.94
CA ASN A 164 16.01 -3.24 3.34
C ASN A 164 15.17 -2.28 4.19
N VAL A 165 14.76 -2.69 5.38
CA VAL A 165 14.10 -1.80 6.32
C VAL A 165 15.13 -0.88 6.97
N VAL A 166 14.76 0.39 7.12
CA VAL A 166 15.61 1.41 7.74
C VAL A 166 15.00 1.81 9.08
N GLY A 167 15.48 1.18 10.14
CA GLY A 167 15.03 1.43 11.52
C GLY A 167 13.84 0.58 11.92
N ASP A 168 13.04 1.09 12.85
CA ASP A 168 11.91 0.34 13.42
C ASP A 168 10.61 0.54 12.63
N VAL A 169 9.77 -0.49 12.67
CA VAL A 169 8.39 -0.45 12.17
C VAL A 169 7.57 0.39 13.15
N PHE A 170 6.93 1.44 12.67
CA PHE A 170 6.00 2.22 13.45
C PHE A 170 4.59 1.66 13.25
N THR A 171 3.89 1.34 14.33
CA THR A 171 2.48 0.95 14.29
C THR A 171 1.68 1.82 15.24
N ASP A 172 0.44 2.12 14.89
CA ASP A 172 -0.48 2.93 15.70
C ASP A 172 -1.92 2.52 15.42
N PHE A 173 -2.84 2.86 16.31
CA PHE A 173 -4.27 2.63 16.12
C PHE A 173 -4.98 3.92 15.78
N LYS A 174 -5.82 3.88 14.75
CA LYS A 174 -6.69 4.97 14.36
C LYS A 174 -8.14 4.59 14.61
N GLU A 175 -8.74 5.27 15.57
CA GLU A 175 -10.19 5.29 15.77
C GLU A 175 -10.87 6.33 14.86
N SER A 176 -12.03 5.97 14.32
CA SER A 176 -12.89 6.87 13.58
C SER A 176 -14.35 6.51 13.82
N VAL A 177 -15.07 7.38 14.53
CA VAL A 177 -16.51 7.28 14.72
C VAL A 177 -17.21 8.17 13.69
N LYS A 178 -18.07 7.59 12.84
CA LYS A 178 -18.81 8.30 11.80
C LYS A 178 -20.32 8.14 12.02
N PRO A 179 -21.12 9.22 12.08
CA PRO A 179 -22.57 9.08 12.12
C PRO A 179 -23.08 8.44 10.81
N TYR A 180 -24.05 7.53 10.92
CA TYR A 180 -24.68 6.85 9.78
C TYR A 180 -26.17 6.61 10.04
N GLY A 181 -27.03 6.85 9.04
CA GLY A 181 -28.48 6.71 9.19
C GLY A 181 -29.08 7.63 10.26
N ILE A 182 -30.23 7.23 10.83
CA ILE A 182 -30.89 7.98 11.91
C ILE A 182 -30.38 7.46 13.25
N ASN A 183 -29.68 8.32 13.99
CA ASN A 183 -29.12 8.04 15.32
C ASN A 183 -28.19 6.81 15.41
N ASN A 184 -27.49 6.43 14.33
CA ASN A 184 -26.47 5.37 14.40
C ASN A 184 -25.06 5.94 14.20
N ALA A 185 -24.08 5.18 14.66
CA ALA A 185 -22.67 5.48 14.47
C ALA A 185 -21.91 4.24 14.02
N LEU A 186 -21.02 4.42 13.05
CA LEU A 186 -20.04 3.44 12.62
C LEU A 186 -18.71 3.72 13.30
N ILE A 187 -18.27 2.78 14.10
CA ILE A 187 -16.97 2.79 14.77
C ILE A 187 -16.01 2.01 13.90
N ASN A 188 -14.97 2.67 13.40
CA ASN A 188 -13.89 2.04 12.66
C ASN A 188 -12.64 2.12 13.49
N LEU A 189 -12.00 0.98 13.73
CA LEU A 189 -10.68 0.91 14.34
C LEU A 189 -9.74 0.27 13.33
N GLY A 190 -8.69 1.00 12.95
CA GLY A 190 -7.68 0.53 12.00
C GLY A 190 -6.28 0.56 12.59
N VAL A 191 -5.43 -0.37 12.16
CA VAL A 191 -4.00 -0.38 12.45
C VAL A 191 -3.29 0.42 11.37
N LEU A 192 -2.73 1.57 11.73
CA LEU A 192 -1.79 2.30 10.90
C LEU A 192 -0.41 1.66 11.04
N VAL A 193 0.22 1.31 9.93
CA VAL A 193 1.59 0.82 9.87
C VAL A 193 2.40 1.75 8.97
N GLU A 194 3.55 2.21 9.47
CA GLU A 194 4.52 3.02 8.74
C GLU A 194 5.91 2.39 8.81
N VAL A 195 6.47 2.08 7.64
CA VAL A 195 7.79 1.46 7.51
C VAL A 195 8.65 2.29 6.58
N LYS A 196 9.88 2.59 6.99
CA LYS A 196 10.89 3.20 6.13
C LYS A 196 11.69 2.09 5.45
N ILE A 197 11.71 2.07 4.14
CA ILE A 197 12.35 1.04 3.34
C ILE A 197 13.36 1.67 2.39
N ARG A 198 14.57 1.14 2.32
CA ARG A 198 15.60 1.51 1.36
C ARG A 198 15.59 0.55 0.20
N VAL A 199 15.20 1.04 -0.96
CA VAL A 199 15.32 0.37 -2.25
C VAL A 199 16.76 0.49 -2.75
N VAL A 200 17.33 -0.63 -3.17
CA VAL A 200 18.73 -0.77 -3.61
C VAL A 200 18.75 -1.43 -4.98
N ILE A 201 19.20 -0.68 -5.98
CA ILE A 201 19.51 -1.17 -7.33
C ILE A 201 21.02 -1.04 -7.57
N PRO A 202 21.64 -1.76 -8.53
CA PRO A 202 23.10 -1.85 -8.63
C PRO A 202 23.86 -0.52 -8.72
N PHE A 203 23.21 0.55 -9.19
CA PHE A 203 23.82 1.86 -9.42
C PHE A 203 23.10 3.01 -8.68
N ALA A 204 22.12 2.73 -7.82
CA ALA A 204 21.41 3.75 -7.05
C ALA A 204 20.68 3.17 -5.83
N THR A 205 20.46 4.00 -4.82
CA THR A 205 19.62 3.67 -3.66
C THR A 205 18.66 4.81 -3.38
N LYS A 206 17.46 4.50 -2.87
CA LYS A 206 16.48 5.49 -2.42
C LYS A 206 15.73 4.97 -1.21
N THR A 207 15.46 5.84 -0.25
CA THR A 207 14.59 5.51 0.88
C THR A 207 13.16 5.98 0.58
N ALA A 208 12.20 5.09 0.74
CA ALA A 208 10.77 5.33 0.61
C ALA A 208 10.06 5.03 1.94
N VAL A 209 8.91 5.67 2.17
CA VAL A 209 8.09 5.45 3.36
C VAL A 209 6.80 4.78 2.92
N VAL A 210 6.59 3.55 3.36
CA VAL A 210 5.37 2.79 3.11
C VAL A 210 4.42 3.04 4.26
N LYS A 211 3.23 3.55 3.96
CA LYS A 211 2.14 3.73 4.93
C LYS A 211 0.95 2.92 4.49
N ASN A 212 0.46 2.05 5.36
CA ASN A 212 -0.75 1.27 5.13
C ASN A 212 -1.66 1.35 6.36
N THR A 213 -2.98 1.37 6.16
CA THR A 213 -3.95 1.30 7.25
C THR A 213 -4.83 0.08 7.03
N VAL A 214 -4.68 -0.91 7.89
CA VAL A 214 -5.45 -2.16 7.84
C VAL A 214 -6.63 -2.05 8.80
N PRO A 215 -7.89 -2.22 8.36
CA PRO A 215 -9.04 -2.18 9.25
C PRO A 215 -9.00 -3.38 10.21
N ALA A 216 -9.05 -3.13 11.52
CA ALA A 216 -9.10 -4.16 12.55
C ALA A 216 -10.55 -4.56 12.88
N THR A 217 -11.38 -3.58 13.21
CA THR A 217 -12.80 -3.82 13.48
C THR A 217 -13.67 -2.67 13.00
N ILE A 218 -14.83 -3.02 12.49
CA ILE A 218 -15.87 -2.10 12.07
C ILE A 218 -17.16 -2.53 12.77
N GLN A 219 -17.68 -1.67 13.64
CA GLN A 219 -18.90 -1.96 14.40
C GLN A 219 -19.94 -0.86 14.17
N ALA A 220 -21.19 -1.27 13.95
CA ALA A 220 -22.32 -0.36 13.88
C ALA A 220 -23.02 -0.32 15.25
N VAL A 221 -23.13 0.86 15.83
CA VAL A 221 -23.90 1.13 17.04
C VAL A 221 -25.19 1.80 16.65
N HIS A 222 -26.31 1.16 17.00
CA HIS A 222 -27.64 1.68 16.75
C HIS A 222 -28.13 2.46 17.96
N GLY A 223 -28.55 3.70 17.74
CA GLY A 223 -29.23 4.50 18.75
C GLY A 223 -30.74 4.47 18.54
N ASP A 224 -31.47 4.92 19.56
CA ASP A 224 -32.93 4.99 19.49
C ASP A 224 -33.37 5.94 18.38
N VAL A 225 -34.21 5.44 17.48
CA VAL A 225 -34.84 6.26 16.46
C VAL A 225 -35.99 7.03 17.10
N PRO A 226 -36.06 8.36 16.93
CA PRO A 226 -37.21 9.13 17.41
C PRO A 226 -38.50 8.67 16.73
N ASP A 227 -39.62 8.68 17.46
CA ASP A 227 -40.95 8.39 16.91
C ASP A 227 -41.32 9.33 15.74
N PHE A 228 -40.70 10.51 15.69
CA PHE A 228 -40.87 11.49 14.63
C PHE A 228 -39.53 12.05 14.16
N TYR A 229 -39.28 11.97 12.85
CA TYR A 229 -38.12 12.57 12.20
C TYR A 229 -38.59 13.56 11.12
N SER A 230 -38.44 14.86 11.38
CA SER A 230 -38.66 15.91 10.38
C SER A 230 -37.33 16.30 9.75
N GLY A 231 -37.04 15.75 8.56
CA GLY A 231 -35.84 16.07 7.81
C GLY A 231 -35.89 17.49 7.22
N ASN A 232 -34.80 18.24 7.38
CA ASN A 232 -34.50 19.53 6.74
C ASN A 232 -35.61 20.60 6.75
N GLY A 233 -35.62 21.41 7.82
CA GLY A 233 -35.94 22.84 7.72
C GLY A 233 -37.41 23.27 7.71
N SER A 234 -38.38 22.34 7.69
CA SER A 234 -39.79 22.69 7.91
C SER A 234 -40.16 22.45 9.38
N GLN A 235 -40.23 23.53 10.15
CA GLN A 235 -40.61 23.58 11.57
C GLN A 235 -42.12 23.35 11.77
N THR A 236 -42.73 22.36 11.09
CA THR A 236 -44.08 21.93 11.45
C THR A 236 -43.96 20.92 12.57
N ALA A 237 -44.20 21.38 13.80
CA ALA A 237 -44.45 20.47 14.93
C ALA A 237 -45.57 19.50 14.51
N PRO A 238 -45.45 18.20 14.81
CA PRO A 238 -46.49 17.24 14.46
C PRO A 238 -47.80 17.66 15.12
N SER A 239 -48.85 17.81 14.32
CA SER A 239 -50.19 18.20 14.78
C SER A 239 -50.92 17.08 15.53
N ILE A 240 -50.29 15.91 15.65
CA ILE A 240 -50.84 14.73 16.31
C ILE A 240 -49.80 14.24 17.33
N GLN A 241 -50.05 14.46 18.61
CA GLN A 241 -49.31 13.83 19.71
C GLN A 241 -49.92 12.44 19.93
N ILE A 242 -49.11 11.39 19.77
CA ILE A 242 -49.49 10.05 20.18
C ILE A 242 -49.17 9.96 21.68
N PRO A 243 -50.11 9.50 22.53
CA PRO A 243 -49.86 9.36 23.97
C PRO A 243 -48.65 8.47 24.19
N SER A 244 -47.77 8.89 25.10
CA SER A 244 -46.60 8.09 25.49
C SER A 244 -47.07 6.71 25.98
N LYS A 245 -46.25 5.68 25.75
CA LYS A 245 -46.63 4.29 26.05
C LYS A 245 -46.98 4.07 27.54
N ASP A 246 -46.48 4.94 28.42
CA ASP A 246 -46.73 4.93 29.85
C ASP A 246 -48.14 5.44 30.20
N GLU A 247 -48.71 6.34 29.41
CA GLU A 247 -50.01 6.98 29.64
C GLU A 247 -51.21 6.03 29.39
N LYS A 248 -50.99 4.97 28.59
CA LYS A 248 -52.03 3.95 28.32
C LYS A 248 -52.29 2.99 29.49
N THR A 249 -51.45 3.02 30.52
CA THR A 249 -51.62 2.17 31.70
C THR A 249 -52.60 2.79 32.70
N ASP A 250 -52.64 4.13 32.78
CA ASP A 250 -53.50 4.84 33.73
C ASP A 250 -54.96 4.96 33.25
N GLU A 251 -55.21 5.10 31.93
CA GLU A 251 -56.58 5.14 31.41
C GLU A 251 -57.35 3.82 31.56
N LYS A 252 -56.66 2.67 31.66
CA LYS A 252 -57.32 1.38 31.91
C LYS A 252 -57.62 1.13 33.38
N ALA A 253 -57.03 1.89 34.30
CA ALA A 253 -57.31 1.79 35.73
C ALA A 253 -58.57 2.59 36.12
N ASP A 254 -58.82 3.74 35.48
CA ASP A 254 -59.96 4.61 35.80
C ASP A 254 -61.29 4.20 35.15
N GLN A 255 -61.29 3.33 34.13
CA GLN A 255 -62.53 2.80 33.54
C GLN A 255 -63.11 1.58 34.28
N LYS A 256 -62.59 1.25 35.47
CA LYS A 256 -63.02 0.07 36.25
C LYS A 256 -63.64 0.41 37.62
N LYS A 257 -64.09 1.65 37.83
CA LYS A 257 -64.87 2.06 39.01
C LYS A 257 -66.31 2.40 38.66
#